data_AF-A0A5J4PWL2-F1
#
_entry.id   AF-A0A5J4PWL2-F1
#
_cell.length_a   1.000
_cell.length_b   1.000
_cell.length_c   1.000
_cell.angle_alpha   90.00
_cell.angle_beta   90.00
_cell.angle_gamma   90.00
#
_symmetry.space_group_name_H-M   'P 1'
#
loop_
_entity.id
_entity.type
_entity.pdbx_description
1 polymer ?
#
loop_
_entity_poly.entity_id
_entity_poly.type
_entity_poly.pdbx_seq_one_letter_code
_entity_poly.pdbx_strand_id
1 'polypeptide(L)'
;MSNLDPNKLAKLHNVEDLLDRKYGKEGTATRMAFEEKSIAWYYGDILKDRRKKMKLTQQELADRVGKERSYIARIEKGETDMQVSSLIRIAQALGLQFTLL
;
A
#
# COMPACT_ATOMS: atom_id res chain seq x y z
N MET A 1 21.26 29.84 1.22
CA MET A 1 20.54 29.09 2.26
C MET A 1 19.21 29.78 2.49
N SER A 2 18.09 29.11 2.25
CA SER A 2 16.75 29.70 2.33
C SER A 2 16.45 30.09 3.79
N ASN A 3 16.20 31.37 4.07
CA ASN A 3 15.72 31.82 5.37
C ASN A 3 14.27 31.37 5.55
N LEU A 4 14.06 30.28 6.27
CA LEU A 4 12.74 29.80 6.66
C LEU A 4 12.23 30.62 7.85
N ASP A 5 10.99 31.10 7.77
CA ASP A 5 10.32 31.89 8.82
C ASP A 5 9.92 31.00 10.02
N PRO A 6 10.49 31.23 11.22
CA PRO A 6 10.22 30.41 12.40
C PRO A 6 8.74 30.40 12.81
N ASN A 7 8.02 31.51 12.59
CA ASN A 7 6.60 31.63 12.94
C ASN A 7 5.70 30.81 12.02
N LYS A 8 6.14 30.57 10.77
CA LYS A 8 5.44 29.67 9.85
C LYS A 8 5.73 28.22 10.18
N LEU A 9 6.99 27.90 10.51
CA LEU A 9 7.40 26.56 10.94
C LEU A 9 6.63 26.09 12.18
N ALA A 10 6.44 26.95 13.18
CA ALA A 10 5.70 26.63 14.40
C ALA A 10 4.21 26.30 14.17
N LYS A 11 3.63 26.65 13.02
CA LYS A 11 2.23 26.36 12.67
C LYS A 11 2.07 25.08 11.85
N LEU A 12 3.17 24.43 11.46
CA LEU A 12 3.13 23.18 10.72
C LEU A 12 2.90 22.03 11.71
N HIS A 13 1.87 21.24 11.47
CA HIS A 13 1.70 19.97 12.17
C HIS A 13 2.57 18.92 11.51
N ASN A 14 3.24 18.11 12.32
CA ASN A 14 3.95 16.95 11.79
C ASN A 14 2.94 15.85 11.39
N VAL A 15 3.41 14.84 10.65
CA VAL A 15 2.53 13.76 10.19
C VAL A 15 1.92 13.00 11.37
N GLU A 16 2.68 12.80 12.46
CA GLU A 16 2.19 12.11 13.65
C GLU A 16 1.03 12.85 14.30
N ASP A 17 1.14 14.17 14.48
CA ASP A 17 0.06 14.99 15.04
C ASP A 17 -1.23 14.88 14.21
N LEU A 18 -1.10 14.82 12.88
CA LEU A 18 -2.25 14.70 11.97
C LEU A 18 -2.87 13.31 12.05
N LEU A 19 -2.04 12.27 12.11
CA LEU A 19 -2.50 10.90 12.25
C LEU A 19 -3.17 10.71 13.62
N ASP A 20 -2.59 11.21 14.71
CA ASP A 20 -3.16 11.17 16.06
C ASP A 20 -4.55 11.79 16.12
N ARG A 21 -4.71 12.97 15.51
CA ARG A 21 -6.01 13.67 15.47
C ARG A 21 -7.06 12.91 14.67
N LYS A 22 -6.66 12.23 13.59
CA LYS A 22 -7.59 11.59 12.65
C LYS A 22 -7.92 10.14 12.99
N TYR A 23 -6.94 9.40 13.53
CA TYR A 23 -7.01 7.96 13.73
C TYR A 23 -6.68 7.53 15.17
N GLY A 24 -6.47 8.48 16.09
CA GLY A 24 -6.05 8.17 17.47
C GLY A 24 -4.57 7.89 17.59
N LYS A 25 -4.08 7.74 18.83
CA LYS A 25 -2.66 7.48 19.10
C LYS A 25 -2.23 6.08 18.66
N GLU A 26 -0.93 5.88 18.51
CA GLU A 26 -0.32 4.56 18.35
C GLU A 26 -0.84 3.55 19.39
N GLY A 27 -1.10 2.32 18.94
CA GLY A 27 -1.66 1.24 19.77
C GLY A 27 -3.17 1.32 20.01
N THR A 28 -3.86 2.37 19.57
CA THR A 28 -5.34 2.40 19.59
C THR A 28 -5.93 1.55 18.47
N ALA A 29 -7.11 0.96 18.69
CA ALA A 29 -7.78 0.13 17.68
C ALA A 29 -8.03 0.89 16.35
N THR A 30 -8.32 2.19 16.42
CA THR A 30 -8.52 3.04 15.24
C THR A 30 -7.22 3.28 14.46
N ARG A 31 -6.09 3.42 15.16
CA ARG A 31 -4.78 3.57 14.54
C ARG A 31 -4.29 2.24 13.95
N MET A 32 -4.47 1.14 14.65
CA MET A 32 -4.16 -0.21 14.15
C MET A 32 -4.95 -0.53 12.86
N ALA A 33 -6.26 -0.25 12.83
CA ALA A 33 -7.07 -0.45 11.63
C ALA A 33 -6.62 0.44 10.45
N PHE A 34 -6.17 1.67 10.74
CA PHE A 34 -5.58 2.54 9.71
C PHE A 34 -4.25 1.97 9.19
N GLU A 35 -3.38 1.50 10.07
CA GLU A 35 -2.09 0.90 9.75
C GLU A 35 -2.27 -0.36 8.89
N GLU A 36 -3.14 -1.29 9.29
CA GLU A 36 -3.49 -2.48 8.52
C GLU A 36 -3.94 -2.13 7.09
N LYS A 37 -4.85 -1.15 6.97
CA LYS A 37 -5.31 -0.67 5.66
C LYS A 37 -4.20 0.00 4.86
N SER A 38 -3.32 0.75 5.52
CA SER A 38 -2.19 1.42 4.87
C SER A 38 -1.19 0.41 4.31
N ILE A 39 -0.96 -0.70 5.02
CA ILE A 39 -0.09 -1.80 4.59
C ILE A 39 -0.68 -2.48 3.35
N ALA A 40 -1.98 -2.82 3.38
CA ALA A 40 -2.67 -3.43 2.24
C ALA A 40 -2.61 -2.52 1.00
N TRP A 41 -2.83 -1.21 1.16
CA TRP A 41 -2.73 -0.23 0.09
C TRP A 41 -1.30 -0.13 -0.47
N TYR A 42 -0.29 -0.05 0.41
CA TYR A 42 1.11 0.09 0.03
C TYR A 42 1.58 -1.08 -0.85
N TYR A 43 1.34 -2.32 -0.41
CA TYR A 43 1.69 -3.49 -1.22
C TYR A 43 0.85 -3.59 -2.50
N GLY A 44 -0.44 -3.25 -2.44
CA GLY A 44 -1.31 -3.19 -3.61
C GLY A 44 -0.77 -2.24 -4.69
N ASP A 45 -0.30 -1.07 -4.29
CA ASP A 45 0.23 -0.06 -5.22
C ASP A 45 1.58 -0.49 -5.82
N ILE A 46 2.47 -1.14 -5.04
CA ILE A 46 3.71 -1.73 -5.57
C ILE A 46 3.43 -2.75 -6.68
N LEU A 47 2.49 -3.67 -6.44
CA LEU A 47 2.14 -4.71 -7.40
C LEU A 47 1.52 -4.10 -8.68
N LYS A 48 0.63 -3.13 -8.52
CA LYS A 48 0.01 -2.37 -9.61
C LYS A 48 1.05 -1.64 -10.46
N ASP A 49 1.99 -0.96 -9.83
CA ASP A 49 3.06 -0.25 -10.51
C ASP A 49 3.98 -1.20 -11.27
N ARG A 50 4.33 -2.34 -10.67
CA ARG A 50 5.10 -3.37 -11.36
C ARG A 50 4.34 -3.95 -12.55
N ARG A 51 3.04 -4.25 -12.40
CA ARG A 51 2.17 -4.71 -13.50
C ARG A 51 2.18 -3.72 -14.66
N LYS A 52 1.99 -2.43 -14.37
CA LYS A 52 2.01 -1.36 -15.38
C LYS A 52 3.36 -1.25 -16.07
N LYS A 53 4.48 -1.37 -15.34
CA LYS A 53 5.84 -1.39 -15.93
C LYS A 53 6.04 -2.57 -16.89
N MET A 54 5.37 -3.69 -16.63
CA MET A 54 5.34 -4.86 -17.51
C MET A 54 4.30 -4.75 -18.65
N LYS A 55 3.56 -3.63 -18.73
CA LYS A 55 2.50 -3.37 -19.72
C LYS A 55 1.37 -4.40 -19.73
N LEU A 56 1.09 -5.01 -18.57
CA LEU A 56 0.00 -5.96 -18.42
C LEU A 56 -1.28 -5.25 -17.98
N THR A 57 -2.42 -5.69 -18.48
CA THR A 57 -3.75 -5.41 -17.95
C THR A 57 -4.01 -6.20 -16.66
N GLN A 58 -5.04 -5.80 -15.90
CA GLN A 58 -5.46 -6.57 -14.73
C GLN A 58 -5.95 -7.98 -15.09
N GLN A 59 -6.57 -8.14 -16.27
CA GLN A 59 -7.04 -9.44 -16.74
C GLN A 59 -5.85 -10.36 -17.04
N GLU A 60 -4.85 -9.88 -17.78
CA GLU A 60 -3.67 -10.70 -18.10
C GLU A 60 -2.89 -11.13 -16.86
N LEU A 61 -2.79 -10.27 -15.84
CA LEU A 61 -2.20 -10.67 -14.57
C LEU A 61 -3.07 -11.74 -13.87
N ALA A 62 -4.39 -11.55 -13.85
CA ALA A 62 -5.33 -12.47 -13.25
C ALA A 62 -5.24 -13.88 -13.89
N ASP A 63 -5.18 -13.93 -15.21
CA ASP A 63 -5.03 -15.17 -16.00
C ASP A 63 -3.72 -15.88 -15.66
N ARG A 64 -2.60 -15.14 -15.53
CA ARG A 64 -1.29 -15.70 -15.15
C ARG A 64 -1.28 -16.32 -13.76
N VAL A 65 -2.04 -15.76 -12.81
CA VAL A 65 -2.07 -16.26 -11.42
C VAL A 65 -3.23 -17.21 -11.14
N GLY A 66 -4.11 -17.45 -12.11
CA GLY A 66 -5.32 -18.27 -11.95
C GLY A 66 -6.32 -17.65 -10.97
N LYS A 67 -6.60 -16.35 -11.10
CA LYS A 67 -7.56 -15.61 -10.27
C LYS A 67 -8.52 -14.77 -11.11
N GLU A 68 -9.58 -14.30 -10.48
CA GLU A 68 -10.51 -13.35 -11.07
C GLU A 68 -9.90 -11.96 -11.24
N ARG A 69 -10.21 -11.26 -12.33
CA ARG A 69 -9.80 -9.86 -12.53
C ARG A 69 -10.23 -8.95 -11.38
N SER A 70 -11.43 -9.17 -10.84
CA SER A 70 -11.96 -8.40 -9.70
C SER A 70 -11.14 -8.60 -8.43
N TYR A 71 -10.50 -9.76 -8.26
CA TYR A 71 -9.59 -10.02 -7.15
C TYR A 71 -8.31 -9.19 -7.29
N ILE A 72 -7.70 -9.18 -8.49
CA ILE A 72 -6.55 -8.32 -8.78
C ILE A 72 -6.89 -6.84 -8.57
N ALA A 73 -8.05 -6.40 -9.05
CA ALA A 73 -8.47 -5.00 -8.89
C ALA A 73 -8.63 -4.58 -7.41
N ARG A 74 -9.16 -5.45 -6.54
CA ARG A 74 -9.28 -5.17 -5.11
C ARG A 74 -7.93 -5.14 -4.41
N ILE A 75 -7.02 -6.06 -4.76
CA ILE A 75 -5.65 -6.05 -4.24
C ILE A 75 -4.95 -4.74 -4.60
N GLU A 76 -4.98 -4.34 -5.87
CA GLU A 76 -4.30 -3.12 -6.35
C GLU A 76 -4.85 -1.82 -5.75
N LYS A 77 -5.99 -1.86 -5.07
CA LYS A 77 -6.58 -0.75 -4.34
C LYS A 77 -6.42 -0.85 -2.82
N GLY A 78 -5.86 -1.95 -2.31
CA GLY A 78 -5.81 -2.23 -0.86
C GLY A 78 -7.19 -2.44 -0.24
N GLU A 79 -8.18 -2.88 -1.03
CA GLU A 79 -9.57 -3.08 -0.57
C GLU A 79 -9.80 -4.48 0.04
N THR A 80 -8.81 -5.35 -0.02
CA THR A 80 -8.86 -6.70 0.56
C THR A 80 -7.56 -7.02 1.26
N ASP A 81 -7.66 -7.69 2.40
CA ASP A 81 -6.52 -8.38 2.96
C ASP A 81 -6.13 -9.54 2.03
N MET A 82 -4.83 -9.75 1.88
CA MET A 82 -4.26 -10.69 0.93
C MET A 82 -3.47 -11.75 1.68
N GLN A 83 -3.83 -13.01 1.44
CA GLN A 83 -3.03 -14.14 1.93
C GLN A 83 -1.60 -14.05 1.41
N VAL A 84 -0.62 -14.35 2.26
CA VAL A 84 0.82 -14.36 1.91
C VAL A 84 1.09 -15.23 0.68
N SER A 85 0.40 -16.37 0.55
CA SER A 85 0.51 -17.24 -0.63
C SER A 85 0.08 -16.56 -1.93
N SER A 86 -0.99 -15.75 -1.91
CA SER A 86 -1.42 -14.94 -3.04
C SER A 86 -0.40 -13.84 -3.36
N LEU A 87 0.12 -13.15 -2.34
CA LEU A 87 1.15 -12.13 -2.50
C LEU A 87 2.37 -12.69 -3.24
N ILE A 88 2.88 -13.85 -2.79
CA ILE A 88 4.04 -14.50 -3.39
C ILE A 88 3.77 -14.89 -4.84
N ARG A 89 2.61 -15.50 -5.14
CA ARG A 89 2.25 -15.88 -6.53
C ARG A 89 2.16 -14.67 -7.46
N ILE A 90 1.52 -13.59 -7.01
CA ILE A 90 1.40 -12.36 -7.79
C ILE A 90 2.76 -11.71 -8.00
N ALA A 91 3.59 -11.63 -6.94
CA ALA A 91 4.95 -11.11 -7.02
C ALA A 91 5.78 -11.90 -8.06
N GLN A 92 5.76 -13.22 -8.01
CA GLN A 92 6.44 -14.09 -8.98
C GLN A 92 5.93 -13.88 -10.41
N ALA A 93 4.62 -13.80 -10.63
CA ALA A 93 4.03 -13.51 -11.94
C ALA A 93 4.44 -12.13 -12.50
N LEU A 94 4.81 -11.22 -11.61
CA LEU A 94 5.34 -9.89 -11.90
C LEU A 94 6.88 -9.83 -11.92
N GLY A 95 7.56 -10.98 -11.84
CA GLY A 95 9.02 -11.08 -11.83
C GLY A 95 9.66 -10.37 -10.65
N LEU A 96 8.99 -10.36 -9.50
CA LEU A 96 9.51 -9.87 -8.22
C LEU A 96 9.90 -11.05 -7.35
N GLN A 97 10.96 -10.88 -6.56
CA GLN A 97 11.38 -11.83 -5.54
C GLN A 97 10.94 -11.33 -4.17
N PHE A 98 10.18 -12.16 -3.46
CA PHE A 98 9.87 -11.91 -2.06
C PHE A 98 11.00 -12.46 -1.18
N THR A 99 11.51 -11.63 -0.26
CA THR A 99 12.58 -12.00 0.67
C THR A 99 12.23 -11.51 2.05
N LEU A 100 12.37 -12.37 3.07
CA LEU A 100 12.40 -11.94 4.46
C LEU A 100 13.86 -11.58 4.76
N LEU A 101 14.12 -10.28 4.95
CA LEU A 101 15.43 -9.78 5.33
C LEU A 101 15.76 -10.17 6.78
#